data_AF-A0A961VCB2-F1
#
_entry.id   AF-A0A961VCB2-F1
#
_cell.length_a   1.000
_cell.length_b   1.000
_cell.length_c   1.000
_cell.angle_alpha   90.00
_cell.angle_beta   90.00
_cell.angle_gamma   90.00
#
_symmetry.space_group_name_H-M   'P 1'
#
loop_
_entity.id
_entity.type
_entity.pdbx_description
1 polymer ?
#
loop_
_entity_poly.entity_id
_entity_poly.type
_entity_poly.pdbx_seq_one_letter_code
_entity_poly.pdbx_strand_id
1 'polypeptide(L)'
;MKPVGAGHWTAIHYSISGGRCAAIMVVENDFDPTPKDPERDTALLELISPHAIRASRLARALKLARSAAQTHAGFIDAIALPLVVLSADGSFQFANTGGQRLIETGHLLSLNAKWRLALPHRSDTDLLYGLMTEITDTLVPRAMQFATDDANMALCITDFHTVGAMLPVD
;
A
#
# COMPACT_ATOMS: atom_id res chain seq x y z
N MET A 1 20.34 2.71 -40.96
CA MET A 1 20.60 2.78 -39.50
C MET A 1 22.08 2.47 -39.30
N LYS A 2 22.86 3.33 -38.65
CA LYS A 2 24.29 3.03 -38.39
C LYS A 2 24.38 2.02 -37.23
N PRO A 3 25.32 1.07 -37.26
CA PRO A 3 25.52 0.12 -36.17
C PRO A 3 25.87 0.86 -34.87
N VAL A 4 25.41 0.32 -33.73
CA VAL A 4 25.51 0.96 -32.40
C VAL A 4 26.96 1.05 -31.88
N GLY A 5 27.91 0.34 -32.52
CA GLY A 5 29.31 0.32 -32.08
C GLY A 5 29.50 -0.42 -30.75
N ALA A 6 28.72 -1.47 -30.53
CA ALA A 6 28.76 -2.30 -29.33
C ALA A 6 29.32 -3.68 -29.68
N GLY A 7 30.65 -3.79 -29.75
CA GLY A 7 31.36 -5.02 -30.10
C GLY A 7 31.74 -5.84 -28.86
N HIS A 8 31.83 -5.18 -27.70
CA HIS A 8 32.12 -5.81 -26.42
C HIS A 8 31.08 -5.40 -25.37
N TRP A 9 30.50 -6.40 -24.72
CA TRP A 9 29.55 -6.17 -23.64
C TRP A 9 29.64 -7.30 -22.60
N THR A 10 29.48 -6.90 -21.34
CA THR A 10 29.38 -7.82 -20.21
C THR A 10 28.04 -7.57 -19.53
N ALA A 11 27.32 -8.64 -19.19
CA ALA A 11 25.99 -8.52 -18.60
C ALA A 11 25.79 -9.44 -17.40
N ILE A 12 25.02 -8.96 -16.43
CA ILE A 12 24.47 -9.81 -15.37
C ILE A 12 22.95 -9.81 -15.44
N HIS A 13 22.42 -11.02 -15.52
CA HIS A 13 20.99 -11.30 -15.40
C HIS A 13 20.61 -11.46 -13.92
N TYR A 14 19.73 -10.60 -13.43
CA TYR A 14 19.37 -10.58 -12.01
C TYR A 14 17.88 -10.85 -11.75
N SER A 15 17.07 -11.01 -12.79
CA SER A 15 15.68 -11.43 -12.68
C SER A 15 15.23 -12.17 -13.94
N ILE A 16 14.69 -13.38 -13.77
CA ILE A 16 14.09 -14.18 -14.84
C ILE A 16 12.69 -14.61 -14.37
N SER A 17 11.64 -14.17 -15.07
CA SER A 17 10.26 -14.60 -14.77
C SER A 17 9.44 -14.66 -16.04
N GLY A 18 8.91 -15.84 -16.36
CA GLY A 18 7.94 -16.04 -17.45
C GLY A 18 8.39 -15.50 -18.83
N GLY A 19 9.67 -15.67 -19.17
CA GLY A 19 10.24 -15.18 -20.43
C GLY A 19 10.71 -13.73 -20.44
N ARG A 20 10.57 -12.99 -19.33
CA ARG A 20 11.16 -11.64 -19.15
C ARG A 20 12.46 -11.73 -18.37
N CYS A 21 13.51 -11.11 -18.89
CA CYS A 21 14.83 -11.01 -18.26
C CYS A 21 15.13 -9.54 -17.91
N ALA A 22 15.62 -9.30 -16.69
CA ALA A 22 16.24 -8.03 -16.33
C ALA A 22 17.76 -8.21 -16.27
N ALA A 23 18.48 -7.37 -17.01
CA ALA A 23 19.92 -7.39 -17.13
C ALA A 23 20.52 -6.01 -16.80
N ILE A 24 21.68 -5.98 -16.16
CA ILE A 24 22.58 -4.82 -16.24
C ILE A 24 23.62 -5.18 -17.28
N MET A 25 23.80 -4.32 -18.28
CA MET A 25 24.79 -4.49 -19.32
C MET A 25 25.79 -3.33 -19.24
N VAL A 26 27.06 -3.66 -19.14
CA VAL A 26 28.14 -2.74 -19.45
C VAL A 26 28.48 -2.95 -20.92
N VAL A 27 28.45 -1.86 -21.68
CA VAL A 27 28.71 -1.86 -23.12
C VAL A 27 29.89 -0.95 -23.37
N GLU A 28 30.94 -1.51 -23.94
CA GLU A 28 32.12 -0.74 -24.31
C GLU A 28 31.92 -0.21 -25.74
N ASN A 29 32.12 1.10 -25.91
CA ASN A 29 31.94 1.76 -27.20
C ASN A 29 33.12 1.45 -28.13
N ASP A 30 32.89 0.73 -29.22
CA ASP A 30 33.92 0.38 -30.21
C ASP A 30 34.50 1.59 -30.94
N PHE A 31 33.77 2.70 -30.98
CA PHE A 31 34.27 3.95 -31.59
C PHE A 31 35.25 4.69 -30.68
N ASP A 32 35.36 4.28 -29.41
CA ASP A 32 36.33 4.81 -28.47
C ASP A 32 37.64 4.01 -28.56
N PRO A 33 38.78 4.66 -28.90
CA PRO A 33 40.08 3.99 -29.02
C PRO A 33 40.68 3.55 -27.68
N THR A 34 40.05 3.90 -26.55
CA THR A 34 40.49 3.47 -25.22
C THR A 34 40.49 1.94 -25.14
N PRO A 35 41.57 1.31 -24.60
CA PRO A 35 41.63 -0.13 -24.39
C PRO A 35 40.45 -0.64 -23.57
N LYS A 36 39.90 -1.77 -24.00
CA LYS A 36 38.78 -2.44 -23.35
C LYS A 36 39.25 -3.24 -22.14
N ASP A 37 38.48 -3.24 -21.07
CA ASP A 37 38.85 -3.87 -19.79
C ASP A 37 37.71 -4.74 -19.25
N PRO A 38 37.51 -5.93 -19.84
CA PRO A 38 36.40 -6.82 -19.49
C PRO A 38 36.52 -7.37 -18.06
N GLU A 39 37.73 -7.45 -17.50
CA GLU A 39 37.96 -7.90 -16.13
C GLU A 39 37.43 -6.88 -15.13
N ARG A 40 37.70 -5.59 -15.37
CA ARG A 40 37.19 -4.50 -14.55
C ARG A 40 35.68 -4.35 -14.66
N ASP A 41 35.13 -4.53 -15.86
CA ASP A 41 33.67 -4.53 -16.08
C ASP A 41 32.99 -5.67 -15.31
N THR A 42 33.61 -6.86 -15.31
CA THR A 42 33.13 -8.01 -14.55
C THR A 42 33.18 -7.72 -13.04
N ALA A 43 34.28 -7.19 -12.53
CA ALA A 43 34.41 -6.85 -11.11
C ALA A 43 33.41 -5.76 -10.67
N LEU A 44 33.14 -4.77 -11.51
CA LEU A 44 32.11 -3.76 -11.27
C LEU A 44 30.72 -4.39 -11.21
N LEU A 45 30.42 -5.26 -12.16
CA LEU A 45 29.15 -5.98 -12.24
C LEU A 45 28.95 -6.89 -11.02
N GLU A 46 29.97 -7.61 -10.57
CA GLU A 46 29.96 -8.41 -9.34
C GLU A 46 29.70 -7.54 -8.10
N LEU A 47 30.32 -6.37 -8.02
CA LEU A 47 30.14 -5.43 -6.90
C LEU A 47 28.69 -4.93 -6.78
N ILE A 48 28.06 -4.59 -7.91
CA ILE A 48 26.70 -4.01 -7.89
C ILE A 48 25.59 -5.07 -7.87
N SER A 49 25.88 -6.31 -8.27
CA SER A 49 24.89 -7.38 -8.43
C SER A 49 24.05 -7.67 -7.18
N PRO A 50 24.63 -7.80 -5.98
CA PRO A 50 23.84 -8.02 -4.77
C PRO A 50 22.84 -6.90 -4.48
N HIS A 51 23.14 -5.67 -4.88
CA HIS A 51 22.26 -4.53 -4.72
C HIS A 51 21.14 -4.53 -5.77
N ALA A 52 21.47 -4.83 -7.03
CA ALA A 52 20.49 -4.96 -8.11
C ALA A 52 19.46 -6.06 -7.83
N ILE A 53 19.91 -7.23 -7.35
CA ILE A 53 19.03 -8.34 -6.95
C ILE A 53 18.08 -7.91 -5.82
N ARG A 54 18.62 -7.27 -4.78
CA ARG A 54 17.81 -6.79 -3.63
C ARG A 54 16.77 -5.75 -4.06
N ALA A 55 17.17 -4.77 -4.87
CA ALA A 55 16.26 -3.75 -5.38
C ALA A 55 15.15 -4.36 -6.23
N SER A 56 15.48 -5.33 -7.11
CA SER A 56 14.49 -6.04 -7.94
C SER A 56 13.46 -6.80 -7.09
N ARG A 57 13.92 -7.49 -6.04
CA ARG A 57 13.05 -8.21 -5.11
C ARG A 57 12.11 -7.26 -4.35
N LEU A 58 12.63 -6.14 -3.86
CA LEU A 58 11.84 -5.13 -3.17
C LEU A 58 10.78 -4.52 -4.11
N ALA A 59 11.18 -4.14 -5.33
CA ALA A 59 10.26 -3.60 -6.33
C ALA A 59 9.15 -4.60 -6.67
N ARG A 60 9.47 -5.90 -6.77
CA ARG A 60 8.49 -6.96 -6.97
C ARG A 60 7.54 -7.08 -5.78
N ALA A 61 8.05 -7.08 -4.56
CA ALA A 61 7.24 -7.14 -3.34
C ALA A 61 6.28 -5.93 -3.26
N LEU A 62 6.78 -4.72 -3.53
CA LEU A 62 5.97 -3.50 -3.58
C LEU A 62 4.91 -3.56 -4.69
N LYS A 63 5.26 -4.10 -5.86
CA LYS A 63 4.28 -4.28 -6.96
C LYS A 63 3.18 -5.27 -6.57
N LEU A 64 3.53 -6.38 -5.93
CA LEU A 64 2.56 -7.37 -5.46
C LEU A 64 1.68 -6.76 -4.35
N ALA A 65 2.29 -6.07 -3.38
CA ALA A 65 1.57 -5.36 -2.32
C ALA A 65 0.60 -4.32 -2.90
N ARG A 66 1.06 -3.52 -3.88
CA ARG A 66 0.21 -2.57 -4.61
C ARG A 66 -0.93 -3.27 -5.33
N SER A 67 -0.65 -4.37 -6.04
CA SER A 67 -1.69 -5.11 -6.77
C SER A 67 -2.73 -5.69 -5.82
N ALA A 68 -2.31 -6.25 -4.68
CA ALA A 68 -3.20 -6.75 -3.66
C ALA A 68 -4.04 -5.60 -3.08
N ALA A 69 -3.41 -4.48 -2.72
CA ALA A 69 -4.09 -3.30 -2.23
C ALA A 69 -5.11 -2.74 -3.24
N GLN A 70 -4.79 -2.74 -4.54
CA GLN A 70 -5.70 -2.33 -5.60
C GLN A 70 -6.90 -3.26 -5.75
N THR A 71 -6.70 -4.58 -5.66
CA THR A 71 -7.79 -5.57 -5.67
C THR A 71 -8.70 -5.39 -4.45
N HIS A 72 -8.12 -5.18 -3.27
CA HIS A 72 -8.87 -4.90 -2.04
C HIS A 72 -9.62 -3.56 -2.12
N ALA A 73 -9.01 -2.51 -2.64
CA ALA A 73 -9.66 -1.22 -2.84
C ALA A 73 -10.86 -1.35 -3.79
N GLY A 74 -10.71 -2.05 -4.92
CA GLY A 74 -11.82 -2.29 -5.84
C GLY A 74 -12.97 -3.10 -5.23
N PHE A 75 -12.66 -4.08 -4.37
CA PHE A 75 -13.68 -4.82 -3.62
C PHE A 75 -14.39 -3.94 -2.60
N ILE A 76 -13.63 -3.15 -1.82
CA ILE A 76 -14.18 -2.26 -0.79
C ILE A 76 -15.00 -1.11 -1.42
N ASP A 77 -14.60 -0.61 -2.58
CA ASP A 77 -15.37 0.37 -3.36
C ASP A 77 -16.64 -0.22 -3.98
N ALA A 78 -16.69 -1.53 -4.23
CA ALA A 78 -17.90 -2.21 -4.68
C ALA A 78 -18.96 -2.35 -3.55
N ILE A 79 -18.57 -2.14 -2.29
CA ILE A 79 -19.51 -2.07 -1.17
C ILE A 79 -20.32 -0.79 -1.31
N ALA A 80 -21.64 -0.94 -1.49
CA ALA A 80 -22.57 0.18 -1.70
C ALA A 80 -22.69 1.12 -0.49
N LEU A 81 -22.17 0.74 0.67
CA LEU A 81 -22.20 1.52 1.90
C LEU A 81 -20.88 2.30 2.09
N PRO A 82 -20.94 3.55 2.56
CA PRO A 82 -19.76 4.28 3.00
C PRO A 82 -19.01 3.52 4.10
N LEU A 83 -17.70 3.32 3.91
CA LEU A 83 -16.84 2.58 4.83
C LEU A 83 -15.62 3.43 5.21
N VAL A 84 -15.31 3.43 6.50
CA VAL A 84 -14.14 4.08 7.08
C VAL A 84 -13.42 3.08 7.98
N VAL A 85 -12.11 2.95 7.80
CA VAL A 85 -11.22 2.11 8.61
C VAL A 85 -10.38 3.01 9.49
N LEU A 86 -10.43 2.72 10.80
CA LEU A 86 -9.64 3.39 11.82
C LEU A 86 -8.68 2.37 12.45
N SER A 87 -7.54 2.83 12.94
CA SER A 87 -6.69 2.04 13.84
C SER A 87 -7.31 1.95 15.24
N ALA A 88 -6.79 1.06 16.08
CA ALA A 88 -7.27 0.84 17.45
C ALA A 88 -7.24 2.11 18.32
N ASP A 89 -6.29 3.02 18.06
CA ASP A 89 -6.22 4.33 18.70
C ASP A 89 -7.19 5.38 18.11
N GLY A 90 -7.98 4.99 17.11
CA GLY A 90 -8.97 5.86 16.47
C GLY A 90 -8.46 6.74 15.34
N SER A 91 -7.20 6.55 14.92
CA SER A 91 -6.61 7.31 13.80
C SER A 91 -7.10 6.77 12.45
N PHE A 92 -7.40 7.66 11.52
CA PHE A 92 -7.88 7.31 10.18
C PHE A 92 -6.82 6.57 9.37
N GLN A 93 -7.21 5.43 8.78
CA GLN A 93 -6.34 4.61 7.93
C GLN A 93 -6.79 4.66 6.47
N PHE A 94 -8.08 4.47 6.22
CA PHE A 94 -8.62 4.33 4.87
C PHE A 94 -10.13 4.59 4.84
N ALA A 95 -10.66 5.01 3.70
CA ALA A 95 -12.09 4.99 3.42
C ALA A 95 -12.33 4.56 1.97
N ASN A 96 -13.46 3.90 1.73
CA ASN A 96 -13.94 3.68 0.36
C ASN A 96 -14.41 5.00 -0.26
N THR A 97 -14.71 5.00 -1.55
CA THR A 97 -15.17 6.20 -2.28
C THR A 97 -16.37 6.88 -1.59
N GLY A 98 -17.30 6.08 -1.06
CA GLY A 98 -18.44 6.59 -0.29
C GLY A 98 -18.03 7.28 1.02
N GLY A 99 -17.18 6.61 1.82
CA GLY A 99 -16.69 7.14 3.10
C GLY A 99 -15.80 8.37 2.93
N GLN A 100 -14.95 8.38 1.90
CA GLN A 100 -14.10 9.52 1.57
C GLN A 100 -14.95 10.76 1.25
N ARG A 101 -16.01 10.61 0.45
CA ARG A 101 -16.96 11.70 0.18
C ARG A 101 -17.63 12.21 1.46
N LEU A 102 -18.03 11.32 2.36
CA LEU A 102 -18.59 11.74 3.65
C LEU A 102 -17.61 12.61 4.45
N ILE A 103 -16.34 12.19 4.52
CA ILE A 103 -15.29 12.92 5.22
C ILE A 103 -15.00 14.27 4.56
N GLU A 104 -14.91 14.32 3.23
CA GLU A 104 -14.61 15.54 2.46
C GLU A 104 -15.71 16.58 2.57
N THR A 105 -16.98 16.14 2.63
CA THR A 105 -18.09 17.07 2.85
C THR A 105 -18.09 17.67 4.24
N GLY A 106 -17.47 17.00 5.23
CA GLY A 106 -17.34 17.48 6.61
C GLY A 106 -18.65 17.57 7.41
N HIS A 107 -19.80 17.34 6.78
CA HIS A 107 -21.12 17.49 7.40
C HIS A 107 -21.48 16.33 8.34
N LEU A 108 -21.18 15.10 7.93
CA LEU A 108 -21.55 13.89 8.67
C LEU A 108 -20.36 13.31 9.43
N LEU A 109 -19.19 13.38 8.84
CA LEU A 109 -17.94 12.88 9.37
C LEU A 109 -16.86 13.88 9.01
N SER A 110 -15.97 14.16 9.96
CA SER A 110 -14.80 14.99 9.72
C SER A 110 -13.56 14.37 10.36
N LEU A 111 -12.39 14.82 9.93
CA LEU A 111 -11.13 14.49 10.58
C LEU A 111 -10.66 15.70 11.37
N ASN A 112 -10.31 15.49 12.63
CA ASN A 112 -9.68 16.55 13.44
C ASN A 112 -8.20 16.69 13.08
N ALA A 113 -7.52 17.65 13.73
CA ALA A 113 -6.09 17.93 13.49
C ALA A 113 -5.15 16.72 13.77
N LYS A 114 -5.62 15.70 14.48
CA LYS A 114 -4.89 14.46 14.77
C LYS A 114 -5.27 13.31 13.84
N TRP A 115 -5.98 13.60 12.73
CA TRP A 115 -6.48 12.57 11.81
C TRP A 115 -7.42 11.55 12.47
N ARG A 116 -8.14 11.97 13.51
CA ARG A 116 -9.15 11.14 14.19
C ARG A 116 -10.55 11.54 13.73
N LEU A 117 -11.42 10.55 13.58
CA LEU A 117 -12.80 10.75 13.17
C LEU A 117 -13.56 11.57 14.22
N ALA A 118 -14.32 12.56 13.76
CA ALA A 118 -15.20 13.37 14.59
C ALA A 118 -16.59 13.41 13.96
N LEU A 119 -17.59 13.15 14.80
CA LEU A 119 -19.01 13.28 14.48
C LEU A 119 -19.48 14.72 14.76
N PRO A 120 -20.65 15.14 14.23
CA PRO A 120 -21.12 16.52 14.33
C PRO A 120 -21.22 17.01 15.78
N HIS A 121 -21.64 16.14 16.69
CA HIS A 121 -21.67 16.40 18.12
C HIS A 121 -20.52 15.70 18.84
N ARG A 122 -19.91 16.42 19.77
CA ARG A 122 -18.80 15.89 20.59
C ARG A 122 -19.23 14.65 21.41
N SER A 123 -20.44 14.65 21.96
CA SER A 123 -20.98 13.51 22.70
C SER A 123 -21.02 12.23 21.87
N ASP A 124 -21.35 12.34 20.58
CA ASP A 124 -21.42 11.19 19.69
C ASP A 124 -20.01 10.71 19.35
N THR A 125 -19.06 11.62 19.20
CA THR A 125 -17.64 11.28 19.02
C THR A 125 -17.09 10.53 20.23
N ASP A 126 -17.43 10.98 21.44
CA ASP A 126 -17.01 10.31 22.68
C ASP A 126 -17.66 8.91 22.80
N LEU A 127 -18.94 8.78 22.42
CA LEU A 127 -19.65 7.50 22.36
C LEU A 127 -19.02 6.54 21.35
N LEU A 128 -18.68 7.02 20.15
CA LEU A 128 -17.98 6.24 19.12
C LEU A 128 -16.69 5.63 19.69
N TYR A 129 -15.86 6.43 20.35
CA TYR A 129 -14.60 5.94 20.91
C TYR A 129 -14.78 5.00 22.11
N GLY A 130 -15.83 5.19 22.90
CA GLY A 130 -16.24 4.23 23.93
C GLY A 130 -16.59 2.87 23.31
N LEU A 131 -17.45 2.87 22.28
CA LEU A 131 -17.85 1.66 21.57
C LEU A 131 -16.66 0.95 20.89
N MET A 132 -15.73 1.70 20.30
CA MET A 132 -14.51 1.12 19.71
C MET A 132 -13.68 0.37 20.75
N THR A 133 -13.57 0.92 21.96
CA THR A 133 -12.83 0.28 23.06
C THR A 133 -13.54 -1.00 23.49
N GLU A 134 -14.87 -0.98 23.66
CA GLU A 134 -15.65 -2.17 24.00
C GLU A 134 -15.58 -3.28 22.94
N ILE A 135 -15.59 -2.92 21.65
CA ILE A 135 -15.48 -3.88 20.56
C ILE A 135 -14.11 -4.55 20.58
N THR A 136 -13.06 -3.80 20.87
CA THR A 136 -11.69 -4.35 20.94
C THR A 136 -11.60 -5.43 22.02
N ASP A 137 -12.29 -5.25 23.15
CA ASP A 137 -12.29 -6.21 24.25
C ASP A 137 -13.24 -7.40 24.03
N THR A 138 -14.39 -7.17 23.38
CA THR A 138 -15.46 -8.18 23.28
C THR A 138 -15.52 -8.88 21.93
N LEU A 139 -14.94 -8.29 20.88
CA LEU A 139 -15.04 -8.70 19.47
C LEU A 139 -16.48 -8.78 18.95
N VAL A 140 -17.45 -8.17 19.65
CA VAL A 140 -18.85 -8.18 19.25
C VAL A 140 -19.17 -6.86 18.53
N PRO A 141 -19.71 -6.90 17.30
CA PRO A 141 -20.11 -5.69 16.59
C PRO A 141 -21.07 -4.80 17.42
N ARG A 142 -20.97 -3.49 17.21
CA ARG A 142 -21.86 -2.49 17.81
C ARG A 142 -22.46 -1.62 16.73
N ALA A 143 -23.55 -0.96 17.08
CA ALA A 143 -24.12 0.09 16.26
C ALA A 143 -24.45 1.28 17.15
N MET A 144 -24.33 2.48 16.58
CA MET A 144 -24.81 3.71 17.19
C MET A 144 -25.66 4.48 16.19
N GLN A 145 -26.58 5.27 16.70
CA GLN A 145 -27.30 6.26 15.92
C GLN A 145 -26.82 7.65 16.33
N PHE A 146 -26.72 8.56 15.37
CA PHE A 146 -26.45 9.96 15.62
C PHE A 146 -27.32 10.81 14.69
N ALA A 147 -27.75 11.96 15.21
CA ALA A 147 -28.56 12.90 14.45
C ALA A 147 -27.67 13.92 13.75
N THR A 148 -28.13 14.35 12.59
CA THR A 148 -27.61 15.51 11.87
C THR A 148 -28.77 16.45 11.59
N ASP A 149 -28.48 17.66 11.11
CA ASP A 149 -29.52 18.65 10.80
C ASP A 149 -30.53 18.12 9.76
N ASP A 150 -30.07 17.24 8.85
CA ASP A 150 -30.84 16.76 7.70
C ASP A 150 -31.36 15.32 7.86
N ALA A 151 -30.72 14.48 8.69
CA ALA A 151 -31.05 13.06 8.78
C ALA A 151 -30.56 12.40 10.08
N ASN A 152 -31.22 11.29 10.44
CA ASN A 152 -30.68 10.33 11.42
C ASN A 152 -29.81 9.30 10.70
N MET A 153 -28.59 9.14 11.18
CA MET A 153 -27.61 8.22 10.64
C MET A 153 -27.38 7.07 11.61
N ALA A 154 -27.10 5.89 11.05
CA ALA A 154 -26.64 4.73 11.81
C ALA A 154 -25.21 4.38 11.40
N LEU A 155 -24.36 4.13 12.39
CA LEU A 155 -23.00 3.66 12.19
C LEU A 155 -22.88 2.26 12.77
N CYS A 156 -22.50 1.30 11.94
CA CYS A 156 -22.12 -0.04 12.37
C CYS A 156 -20.61 -0.08 12.54
N ILE A 157 -20.15 -0.55 13.70
CA ILE A 157 -18.74 -0.63 14.07
C ILE A 157 -18.46 -2.10 14.32
N THR A 158 -17.47 -2.62 13.62
CA THR A 158 -16.98 -3.99 13.79
C THR A 158 -15.47 -3.95 13.80
N ASP A 159 -14.89 -4.88 14.53
CA ASP A 159 -13.46 -5.11 14.42
C ASP A 159 -13.12 -5.67 13.03
N PHE A 160 -11.94 -5.33 12.54
CA PHE A 160 -11.42 -5.77 11.26
C PHE A 160 -9.98 -6.25 11.43
N HIS A 161 -9.80 -7.56 11.38
CA HIS A 161 -8.47 -8.18 11.30
C HIS A 161 -8.18 -8.63 9.88
N THR A 162 -7.05 -8.20 9.32
CA THR A 162 -6.53 -8.81 8.10
C THR A 162 -6.07 -10.22 8.40
N VAL A 163 -6.69 -11.21 7.74
CA VAL A 163 -6.27 -12.62 7.79
C VAL A 163 -4.84 -12.71 7.23
N GLY A 164 -3.87 -12.73 8.13
CA GLY A 164 -2.44 -12.58 7.82
C GLY A 164 -1.56 -12.67 9.06
N ALA A 165 -2.10 -12.33 10.23
CA ALA A 165 -1.66 -12.94 11.48
C ALA A 165 -2.19 -14.39 11.48
N MET A 166 -1.36 -15.35 11.08
CA MET A 166 -1.61 -16.75 11.44
C MET A 166 -1.84 -16.78 12.95
N LEU A 167 -3.07 -17.08 13.38
CA LEU A 167 -3.28 -17.64 14.70
C LEU A 167 -2.34 -18.85 14.79
N PRO A 168 -1.57 -19.01 15.89
CA PRO A 168 -0.87 -20.27 16.10
C PRO A 168 -1.91 -21.38 16.03
N VAL A 169 -1.68 -22.30 15.10
CA VAL A 169 -2.46 -23.53 15.04
C VAL A 169 -2.01 -24.33 16.25
N ASP A 170 -2.88 -24.42 17.25
CA ASP A 170 -2.74 -25.39 18.35
C ASP A 170 -2.89 -26.82 17.82
#